data_AF-A0A538KRM4-F1
#
_entry.id   AF-A0A538KRM4-F1
#
_cell.length_a   1.000
_cell.length_b   1.000
_cell.length_c   1.000
_cell.angle_alpha   90.00
_cell.angle_beta   90.00
_cell.angle_gamma   90.00
#
_symmetry.space_group_name_H-M   'P 1'
#
loop_
_entity.id
_entity.type
_entity.pdbx_description
1 polymer ?
#
loop_
_entity_poly.entity_id
_entity_poly.type
_entity_poly.pdbx_seq_one_letter_code
_entity_poly.pdbx_strand_id
1 'polypeptide(L)'
;LDHTVIRELPGGRKPIQTFVASTEARRARAYERVREELRAGRQAFVVCPLVEESELLEARAATREYERLQRTEFADFRCVLLHGQMRPRDKQEAMAAFAAGQAD
;
A
#
# COMPACT_ATOMS: atom_id res chain seq x y z
N LEU A 1 27.17 19.75 14.46
CA LEU A 1 26.97 18.77 13.37
C LEU A 1 26.54 19.57 12.16
N ASP A 2 27.44 19.78 11.21
CA ASP A 2 27.14 20.51 9.97
C ASP A 2 26.59 19.52 8.93
N HIS A 3 25.49 19.87 8.27
CA HIS A 3 24.87 19.06 7.24
C HIS A 3 24.50 19.91 6.02
N THR A 4 24.59 19.31 4.84
CA THR A 4 24.18 19.92 3.57
C THR A 4 22.82 19.39 3.16
N VAL A 5 21.90 20.27 2.77
CA VAL A 5 20.53 19.92 2.35
C VAL A 5 20.35 20.21 0.86
N ILE A 6 19.98 19.18 0.09
CA ILE A 6 19.54 19.32 -1.30
C ILE A 6 18.02 19.55 -1.29
N ARG A 7 17.58 20.68 -1.83
CA ARG A 7 16.15 21.08 -1.85
C ARG A 7 15.48 20.84 -3.20
N GLU A 8 16.26 20.52 -4.23
CA GLU A 8 15.78 20.39 -5.60
C GLU A 8 15.36 18.95 -5.91
N LEU A 9 14.28 18.84 -6.66
CA LEU A 9 13.78 17.57 -7.16
C LEU A 9 14.36 17.32 -8.56
N PRO A 10 14.62 16.06 -8.95
CA PRO A 10 14.98 15.73 -10.33
C PRO A 10 13.94 16.26 -11.32
N GLY A 11 14.41 16.69 -12.50
CA GLY A 11 13.54 17.21 -13.55
C GLY A 11 12.40 16.23 -13.91
N GLY A 12 11.19 16.77 -14.11
CA GLY A 12 10.01 15.98 -14.47
C GLY A 12 9.23 15.38 -13.29
N ARG A 13 9.67 15.57 -12.03
CA ARG A 13 8.92 15.12 -10.85
C ARG A 13 7.61 15.91 -10.70
N LYS A 14 6.48 15.23 -10.86
CA LYS A 14 5.15 15.82 -10.63
C LYS A 14 4.83 15.87 -9.12
N PRO A 15 4.15 16.91 -8.63
CA PRO A 15 3.66 16.95 -7.25
C PRO A 15 2.71 15.78 -6.96
N ILE A 16 2.81 15.23 -5.74
CA ILE A 16 1.89 14.19 -5.25
C ILE A 16 0.64 14.87 -4.71
N GLN A 17 -0.53 14.39 -5.10
CA GLN A 17 -1.79 14.80 -4.48
C GLN A 17 -2.03 13.95 -3.24
N THR A 18 -2.22 14.59 -2.09
CA THR A 18 -2.44 13.93 -0.80
C THR A 18 -3.82 14.28 -0.26
N PHE A 19 -4.56 13.27 0.17
CA PHE A 19 -5.93 13.42 0.68
C PHE A 19 -6.07 12.71 2.03
N VAL A 20 -6.91 13.26 2.91
CA VAL A 20 -7.25 12.65 4.21
C VAL A 20 -8.68 12.11 4.14
N ALA A 21 -8.83 10.79 4.27
CA ALA A 21 -10.12 10.09 4.26
C ALA A 21 -10.64 9.82 5.68
N SER A 22 -11.02 10.89 6.40
CA SER A 22 -11.42 10.80 7.82
C SER A 22 -12.81 10.20 8.06
N THR A 23 -13.72 10.24 7.08
CA THR A 23 -15.09 9.69 7.19
C THR A 23 -15.25 8.41 6.39
N GLU A 24 -16.25 7.59 6.70
CA GLU A 24 -16.56 6.37 5.93
C GLU A 24 -16.84 6.68 4.45
N ALA A 25 -17.64 7.71 4.17
CA ALA A 25 -17.92 8.12 2.80
C ALA A 25 -16.64 8.52 2.03
N ARG A 26 -15.71 9.22 2.70
CA ARG A 26 -14.42 9.57 2.09
C ARG A 26 -13.51 8.36 1.90
N ARG A 27 -13.55 7.39 2.82
CA ARG A 27 -12.83 6.11 2.68
C ARG A 27 -13.35 5.30 1.49
N ALA A 28 -14.67 5.18 1.37
CA ALA A 28 -15.31 4.51 0.23
C ALA A 28 -14.89 5.17 -1.10
N ARG A 29 -14.93 6.51 -1.17
CA ARG A 29 -14.45 7.24 -2.36
C ARG A 29 -12.95 7.05 -2.61
N ALA A 30 -12.12 6.97 -1.57
CA ALA A 30 -10.70 6.69 -1.72
C ALA A 30 -10.45 5.29 -2.31
N TYR A 31 -11.15 4.26 -1.84
CA TYR A 31 -11.06 2.91 -2.42
C TYR A 31 -11.57 2.87 -3.86
N GLU A 32 -12.65 3.58 -4.18
CA GLU A 32 -13.12 3.72 -5.56
C GLU A 32 -12.06 4.35 -6.46
N ARG A 33 -11.42 5.43 -6.01
CA ARG A 33 -10.31 6.06 -6.74
C ARG A 33 -9.15 5.09 -6.97
N VAL A 34 -8.78 4.29 -5.96
CA VAL A 34 -7.74 3.26 -6.13
C VAL A 34 -8.17 2.24 -7.18
N ARG A 35 -9.40 1.73 -7.14
CA ARG A 35 -9.93 0.80 -8.15
C ARG A 35 -9.92 1.37 -9.57
N GLU A 36 -10.22 2.66 -9.75
CA GLU A 36 -10.11 3.34 -11.04
C GLU A 36 -8.66 3.31 -11.57
N GLU A 37 -7.67 3.54 -10.70
CA GLU A 37 -6.25 3.48 -11.06
C GLU A 37 -5.82 2.06 -11.43
N LEU A 38 -6.21 1.07 -10.62
CA LEU A 38 -5.91 -0.34 -10.88
C LEU A 38 -6.49 -0.83 -12.21
N ARG A 39 -7.76 -0.49 -12.50
CA ARG A 39 -8.40 -0.81 -13.80
C ARG A 39 -7.73 -0.15 -14.99
N ALA A 40 -7.01 0.94 -14.77
CA ALA A 40 -6.22 1.61 -15.79
C ALA A 40 -4.78 1.06 -15.88
N GLY A 41 -4.52 -0.13 -15.34
CA GLY A 41 -3.25 -0.85 -15.46
C GLY A 41 -2.14 -0.33 -14.55
N ARG A 42 -2.49 0.43 -13.50
CA ARG A 42 -1.54 0.89 -12.49
C ARG A 42 -1.57 -0.01 -11.27
N GLN A 43 -0.64 0.22 -10.35
CA GLN A 43 -0.52 -0.55 -9.12
C GLN A 43 -0.65 0.32 -7.87
N ALA A 44 -1.05 -0.29 -6.75
CA ALA A 44 -1.25 0.40 -5.48
C ALA A 44 -0.51 -0.26 -4.31
N PHE A 45 -0.12 0.57 -3.34
CA PHE A 45 0.38 0.12 -2.04
C PHE A 45 -0.64 0.42 -0.94
N VAL A 46 -0.86 -0.54 -0.04
CA VAL A 46 -1.54 -0.34 1.24
C VAL A 46 -0.53 -0.58 2.35
N VAL A 47 -0.27 0.45 3.16
CA VAL A 47 0.72 0.40 4.23
C VAL A 47 0.01 0.29 5.57
N CYS A 48 0.33 -0.77 6.32
CA CYS A 48 -0.18 -1.00 7.67
C CYS A 48 0.94 -0.78 8.70
N PRO A 49 0.64 -0.21 9.87
CA PRO A 49 1.64 0.06 10.90
C PRO A 49 2.10 -1.20 11.64
N LEU A 50 1.26 -2.25 11.71
CA LEU A 50 1.56 -3.49 12.40
C LEU A 50 1.65 -4.66 11.43
N VAL A 51 2.40 -5.70 11.81
CA VAL A 51 2.46 -6.97 11.09
C VAL A 51 1.28 -7.86 11.48
N GLU A 52 1.17 -8.13 12.78
CA GLU A 52 0.11 -8.91 13.43
C GLU A 52 -0.67 -8.00 14.39
N GLU A 53 -1.84 -8.47 14.84
CA GLU A 53 -2.65 -7.71 15.81
C GLU A 53 -1.93 -7.58 17.15
N SER A 54 -2.19 -6.48 17.86
CA SER A 54 -1.60 -6.20 19.16
C SER A 54 -2.66 -5.72 20.14
N GLU A 55 -2.67 -6.27 21.34
CA GLU A 55 -3.52 -5.77 22.45
C GLU A 55 -3.04 -4.41 22.98
N LEU A 56 -1.77 -4.06 22.74
CA LEU A 56 -1.16 -2.82 23.23
C LEU A 56 -1.39 -1.64 22.30
N LEU A 57 -1.67 -1.89 21.02
CA LEU A 57 -1.85 -0.86 20.01
C LEU A 57 -3.03 -1.20 19.11
N GLU A 58 -4.08 -0.37 19.19
CA GLU A 58 -5.21 -0.41 18.29
C GLU A 58 -4.82 0.14 16.91
N ALA A 59 -4.19 -0.71 16.10
CA ALA A 59 -3.82 -0.38 14.74
C ALA A 59 -4.00 -1.57 13.79
N ARG A 60 -4.13 -1.30 12.49
CA ARG A 60 -4.36 -2.35 11.49
C ARG A 60 -3.09 -3.19 11.30
N ALA A 61 -3.26 -4.51 11.41
CA ALA A 61 -2.25 -5.51 11.07
C ALA A 61 -2.26 -5.79 9.57
N ALA A 62 -1.08 -5.89 8.96
CA ALA A 62 -0.92 -6.13 7.53
C ALA A 62 -1.56 -7.45 7.09
N THR A 63 -1.42 -8.52 7.88
CA THR A 63 -2.00 -9.84 7.59
C THR A 63 -3.53 -9.80 7.53
N ARG A 64 -4.17 -9.27 8.57
CA ARG A 64 -5.64 -9.13 8.62
C ARG A 64 -6.18 -8.18 7.56
N GLU A 65 -5.51 -7.04 7.36
CA GLU A 65 -5.95 -6.05 6.37
C GLU A 65 -5.81 -6.60 4.95
N TYR A 66 -4.77 -7.38 4.67
CA TYR A 66 -4.62 -8.11 3.41
C TYR A 66 -5.80 -9.05 3.16
N GLU A 67 -6.15 -9.90 4.13
CA GLU A 67 -7.31 -10.81 3.99
C GLU A 67 -8.62 -10.06 3.79
N ARG A 68 -8.84 -8.98 4.55
CA ARG A 68 -10.05 -8.16 4.44
C ARG A 68 -10.16 -7.53 3.05
N LEU A 69 -9.10 -6.86 2.60
CA LEU A 69 -9.10 -6.15 1.32
C LEU A 69 -9.24 -7.11 0.13
N GLN A 70 -8.55 -8.25 0.17
CA GLN A 70 -8.67 -9.29 -0.85
C GLN A 70 -10.09 -9.88 -0.92
N ARG A 71 -10.86 -9.84 0.18
CA ARG A 71 -12.26 -10.31 0.20
C ARG A 71 -13.27 -9.21 -0.09
N THR A 72 -12.89 -7.93 0.03
CA THR A 72 -13.83 -6.81 -0.10
C THR A 72 -13.41 -5.83 -1.20
N GLU A 73 -12.62 -4.80 -0.87
CA GLU A 73 -12.40 -3.66 -1.76
C GLU A 73 -11.63 -4.04 -3.02
N PHE A 74 -10.79 -5.07 -2.93
CA PHE A 74 -9.88 -5.53 -3.96
C PHE A 74 -10.11 -6.99 -4.37
N ALA A 75 -11.34 -7.49 -4.23
CA ALA A 75 -11.69 -8.87 -4.60
C ALA A 75 -11.42 -9.21 -6.07
N ASP A 76 -11.47 -8.22 -6.96
CA ASP A 76 -11.20 -8.38 -8.40
C ASP A 76 -9.72 -8.18 -8.78
N PHE A 77 -8.82 -7.99 -7.81
CA PHE A 77 -7.42 -7.63 -8.03
C PHE A 77 -6.45 -8.58 -7.34
N ARG A 78 -5.21 -8.65 -7.85
CA ARG A 78 -4.17 -9.55 -7.38
C ARG A 78 -3.36 -8.89 -6.27
N CYS A 79 -3.79 -9.08 -5.03
CA CYS A 79 -3.04 -8.59 -3.87
C CYS A 79 -1.90 -9.55 -3.47
N VAL A 80 -0.74 -8.97 -3.14
CA VAL A 80 0.38 -9.67 -2.45
C VAL A 80 0.65 -9.06 -1.08
N LEU A 81 1.06 -9.88 -0.11
CA LEU A 81 1.43 -9.45 1.23
C LEU A 81 2.94 -9.27 1.34
N LEU A 82 3.38 -8.20 2.00
CA LEU A 82 4.79 -7.95 2.32
C LEU A 82 4.93 -7.40 3.73
N HIS A 83 5.68 -8.08 4.60
CA HIS A 83 6.03 -7.58 5.93
C HIS A 83 7.37 -8.12 6.45
N GLY A 84 7.90 -7.49 7.50
CA GLY A 84 9.24 -7.76 8.03
C GLY A 84 9.48 -9.18 8.54
N GLN A 85 8.44 -9.84 9.08
CA GLN A 85 8.52 -11.18 9.67
C GLN A 85 8.43 -12.34 8.66
N MET A 86 8.14 -12.08 7.38
CA MET A 86 8.14 -13.13 6.35
C MET A 86 9.54 -13.76 6.17
N ARG A 87 9.61 -14.98 5.61
CA ARG A 87 10.90 -15.54 5.22
C ARG A 87 11.51 -14.70 4.10
N PRO A 88 12.86 -14.58 4.03
CA PRO A 88 13.51 -13.77 3.00
C PRO A 88 13.08 -14.12 1.57
N ARG A 89 12.94 -15.42 1.28
CA ARG A 89 12.46 -15.92 -0.01
C ARG A 89 11.06 -15.41 -0.35
N ASP A 90 10.10 -15.53 0.58
CA ASP A 90 8.72 -15.10 0.34
C ASP A 90 8.63 -13.58 0.11
N LYS A 91 9.46 -12.78 0.82
CA LYS A 91 9.55 -11.32 0.58
C LYS A 91 10.04 -11.00 -0.82
N GLN A 92 11.10 -11.68 -1.25
CA GLN A 92 11.67 -11.49 -2.59
C GLN A 92 10.67 -11.87 -3.68
N GLU A 93 9.95 -12.98 -3.50
CA GLU A 93 8.91 -13.42 -4.43
C GLU A 93 7.76 -12.39 -4.52
N ALA A 94 7.27 -11.87 -3.37
CA ALA A 94 6.23 -10.84 -3.35
C ALA A 94 6.68 -9.53 -4.01
N MET A 95 7.91 -9.07 -3.71
CA MET A 95 8.48 -7.87 -4.33
C MET A 95 8.69 -8.04 -5.83
N ALA A 96 9.15 -9.22 -6.27
CA ALA A 96 9.36 -9.52 -7.68
C ALA A 96 8.03 -9.59 -8.44
N ALA A 97 7.00 -10.23 -7.86
CA ALA A 97 5.67 -10.28 -8.44
C ALA A 97 5.08 -8.87 -8.63
N PHE A 98 5.20 -8.00 -7.62
CA PHE A 98 4.77 -6.62 -7.74
C PHE A 98 5.56 -5.86 -8.81
N ALA A 99 6.89 -5.94 -8.81
CA ALA A 99 7.71 -5.26 -9.81
C ALA A 99 7.44 -5.73 -11.26
N ALA A 100 7.04 -6.99 -11.43
CA ALA A 100 6.70 -7.57 -12.73
C ALA A 100 5.25 -7.31 -13.18
N GLY A 101 4.45 -6.57 -12.41
CA GLY A 101 3.02 -6.34 -12.72
C GLY A 101 2.15 -7.60 -12.56
N GLN A 102 2.62 -8.59 -11.80
CA GLN A 102 1.87 -9.81 -11.46
C GLN A 102 0.95 -9.62 -10.24
N ALA A 103 1.12 -8.50 -9.53
CA ALA A 103 0.22 -7.99 -8.52
C ALA A 103 -0.31 -6.62 -8.96
N ASP A 104 -1.50 -6.26 -8.49
CA ASP A 104 -2.15 -4.97 -8.76
C ASP A 104 -2.04 -4.08 -7.51
#